data_AF-A0A956YH03-F1
#
_entry.id   AF-A0A956YH03-F1
#
_cell.length_a   1.000
_cell.length_b   1.000
_cell.length_c   1.000
_cell.angle_alpha   90.00
_cell.angle_beta   90.00
_cell.angle_gamma   90.00
#
_symmetry.space_group_name_H-M   'P 1'
#
loop_
_entity.id
_entity.type
_entity.pdbx_description
1 polymer ?
#
loop_
_entity_poly.entity_id
_entity_poly.type
_entity_poly.pdbx_seq_one_letter_code
_entity_poly.pdbx_strand_id
1 'polypeptide(L)'
;MIDMPANNNSSRVFFNGGGYVEMRFEGIIGPSELRHLLYEMNQLVEVNGPTGVLLDGRNGRLNHDAGTLLALSETSFSPQLTHMVVLTHISSSRRDVIVKNPQGLVTQISAQALGVPLVYMSNEAEARRWAASGG
;
A
#
# COMPACT_ATOMS: atom_id res chain seq x y z
N MET A 1 20.40 -5.58 -31.54
CA MET A 1 19.51 -6.05 -30.46
C MET A 1 19.18 -4.81 -29.66
N ILE A 2 17.97 -4.29 -29.77
CA ILE A 2 17.57 -3.05 -29.08
C ILE A 2 17.19 -3.47 -27.66
N ASP A 3 17.92 -2.97 -26.67
CA ASP A 3 17.49 -3.01 -25.27
C ASP A 3 16.15 -2.25 -25.19
N MET A 4 15.06 -3.00 -25.17
CA MET A 4 13.77 -2.45 -24.74
C MET A 4 13.88 -2.20 -23.23
N PRO A 5 13.68 -0.97 -22.73
CA PRO A 5 13.48 -0.80 -21.30
C PRO A 5 12.25 -1.60 -20.93
N ALA A 6 12.39 -2.54 -19.98
CA ALA A 6 11.25 -3.22 -19.41
C ALA A 6 10.32 -2.15 -18.82
N ASN A 7 9.20 -1.89 -19.48
CA ASN A 7 8.07 -1.17 -18.91
C ASN A 7 7.50 -2.07 -17.80
N ASN A 8 8.18 -2.07 -16.65
CA ASN A 8 7.79 -2.79 -15.43
C ASN A 8 6.63 -2.08 -14.71
N ASN A 9 5.54 -1.79 -15.43
CA ASN A 9 4.33 -1.18 -14.87
C ASN A 9 3.41 -2.28 -14.31
N SER A 10 3.93 -3.12 -13.42
CA SER A 10 3.16 -4.14 -12.72
C SER A 10 3.12 -3.82 -11.23
N SER A 11 1.96 -4.00 -10.61
CA SER A 11 1.83 -3.92 -9.16
C SER A 11 2.77 -4.92 -8.49
N ARG A 12 3.37 -4.54 -7.38
CA ARG A 12 4.40 -5.35 -6.72
C ARG A 12 4.54 -5.01 -5.24
N VAL A 13 5.01 -5.99 -4.48
CA VAL A 13 5.38 -5.83 -3.07
C VAL A 13 6.87 -6.05 -2.89
N PHE A 14 7.51 -5.22 -2.09
CA PHE A 14 8.93 -5.37 -1.78
C PHE A 14 9.29 -4.76 -0.41
N PHE A 15 10.34 -5.29 0.21
CA PHE A 15 10.92 -4.69 1.40
C PHE A 15 11.84 -3.54 0.99
N ASN A 16 11.57 -2.35 1.53
CA ASN A 16 12.35 -1.16 1.27
C ASN A 16 13.55 -1.09 2.23
N GLY A 17 14.72 -0.63 1.74
CA GLY A 17 15.92 -0.45 2.57
C GLY A 17 15.75 0.53 3.74
N GLY A 18 14.66 1.30 3.78
CA GLY A 18 14.25 2.10 4.93
C GLY A 18 13.52 1.35 6.05
N GLY A 19 13.39 0.03 6.00
CA GLY A 19 12.83 -0.78 7.09
C GLY A 19 11.31 -0.93 7.07
N TYR A 20 10.68 -0.84 5.90
CA TYR A 20 9.23 -0.99 5.74
C TYR A 20 8.89 -1.76 4.47
N VAL A 21 7.68 -2.32 4.40
CA VAL A 21 7.17 -2.97 3.19
C VAL A 21 6.47 -1.95 2.31
N GLU A 22 6.78 -1.90 1.02
CA GLU A 22 6.10 -1.07 0.03
C GLU A 22 5.30 -1.95 -0.93
N MET A 23 4.00 -1.68 -1.03
CA MET A 23 3.12 -2.24 -2.05
C MET A 23 2.78 -1.13 -3.05
N ARG A 24 3.22 -1.28 -4.29
CA ARG A 24 2.92 -0.34 -5.37
C ARG A 24 1.82 -0.90 -6.25
N PHE A 25 0.80 -0.08 -6.51
CA PHE A 25 -0.30 -0.42 -7.40
C PHE A 25 -0.13 0.26 -8.76
N GLU A 26 -0.33 -0.50 -9.83
CA GLU A 26 -0.29 -0.01 -11.22
C GLU A 26 -1.57 -0.47 -11.94
N GLY A 27 -2.31 0.45 -12.55
CA GLY A 27 -3.52 0.12 -13.30
C GLY A 27 -4.74 -0.24 -12.44
N ILE A 28 -5.62 -1.10 -12.97
CA ILE A 28 -6.83 -1.56 -12.26
C ILE A 28 -6.54 -2.92 -11.63
N ILE A 29 -6.65 -2.99 -10.32
CA ILE A 29 -6.31 -4.16 -9.51
C ILE A 29 -7.57 -4.98 -9.27
N GLY A 30 -7.59 -6.20 -9.81
CA GLY A 30 -8.67 -7.15 -9.60
C GLY A 30 -8.54 -7.96 -8.29
N PRO A 31 -9.54 -8.78 -7.94
CA PRO A 31 -9.56 -9.56 -6.70
C PRO A 31 -8.36 -10.50 -6.55
N SER A 32 -8.02 -11.23 -7.62
CA SER A 32 -6.94 -12.24 -7.59
C SER A 32 -5.57 -11.58 -7.41
N GLU A 33 -5.32 -10.47 -8.09
CA GLU A 33 -4.09 -9.69 -7.95
C GLU A 33 -3.99 -9.10 -6.54
N LEU A 34 -5.09 -8.51 -6.04
CA LEU A 34 -5.10 -7.96 -4.69
C LEU A 34 -4.81 -9.02 -3.62
N ARG A 35 -5.43 -10.21 -3.72
CA ARG A 35 -5.15 -11.32 -2.78
C ARG A 35 -3.68 -11.72 -2.80
N HIS A 36 -3.09 -11.78 -3.99
CA HIS A 36 -1.67 -12.11 -4.15
C HIS A 36 -0.78 -11.04 -3.50
N LEU A 37 -1.01 -9.75 -3.78
CA LEU A 37 -0.25 -8.65 -3.18
C LEU A 37 -0.39 -8.62 -1.64
N LEU A 38 -1.60 -8.81 -1.11
CA LEU A 38 -1.82 -8.85 0.34
C LEU A 38 -1.12 -10.04 1.00
N TYR A 39 -1.10 -11.20 0.34
CA TYR A 39 -0.37 -12.37 0.79
C TYR A 39 1.15 -12.11 0.84
N GLU A 40 1.73 -11.56 -0.23
CA GLU A 40 3.16 -11.23 -0.29
C GLU A 40 3.56 -10.21 0.78
N MET A 41 2.75 -9.18 0.98
CA MET A 41 2.97 -8.17 2.01
C MET A 41 2.98 -8.80 3.41
N ASN A 42 2.02 -9.66 3.73
CA ASN A 42 2.00 -10.37 5.01
C ASN A 42 3.25 -11.23 5.20
N GLN A 43 3.68 -11.98 4.19
CA GLN A 43 4.91 -12.78 4.27
C GLN A 43 6.14 -11.91 4.55
N LEU A 44 6.26 -10.77 3.89
CA LEU A 44 7.38 -9.85 4.14
C LEU A 44 7.34 -9.25 5.54
N VAL A 45 6.15 -8.88 6.04
CA VAL A 45 5.98 -8.37 7.40
C VAL A 45 6.34 -9.44 8.44
N GLU A 46 5.89 -10.69 8.27
CA GLU A 46 6.25 -11.80 9.17
C GLU A 46 7.75 -12.06 9.23
N VAL A 47 8.44 -12.04 8.08
CA VAL A 47 9.88 -12.33 8.00
C VAL A 47 10.73 -11.22 8.61
N ASN A 48 10.31 -9.96 8.49
CA ASN A 48 11.09 -8.81 8.95
C ASN A 48 10.72 -8.33 10.37
N GLY A 49 9.70 -8.92 11.00
CA GLY A 49 9.26 -8.55 12.34
C GLY A 49 8.39 -7.29 12.35
N PRO A 50 8.29 -6.56 13.48
CA PRO A 50 7.47 -5.36 13.58
C PRO A 50 7.80 -4.37 12.46
N THR A 51 6.85 -4.18 11.52
CA THR A 51 7.13 -3.46 10.27
C THR A 51 5.93 -2.62 9.87
N GLY A 52 6.18 -1.39 9.38
CA GLY A 52 5.16 -0.56 8.74
C GLY A 52 4.97 -0.90 7.27
N VAL A 53 3.80 -0.60 6.71
CA VAL A 53 3.53 -0.80 5.28
C VAL A 53 3.18 0.53 4.61
N LEU A 54 3.78 0.79 3.45
CA LEU A 54 3.41 1.84 2.52
C LEU A 54 2.62 1.27 1.34
N LEU A 55 1.38 1.72 1.18
CA LEU A 55 0.51 1.44 0.06
C LEU A 55 0.60 2.61 -0.95
N ASP A 56 1.34 2.44 -2.04
CA ASP A 56 1.50 3.44 -3.08
C ASP A 56 0.42 3.29 -4.16
N GLY A 57 -0.68 4.03 -3.99
CA GLY A 57 -1.85 4.01 -4.87
C GLY A 57 -1.84 5.07 -5.96
N ARG A 58 -0.72 5.76 -6.22
CA ARG A 58 -0.66 6.89 -7.16
C ARG A 58 -1.01 6.52 -8.60
N ASN A 59 -0.62 5.31 -9.02
CA ASN A 59 -0.80 4.83 -10.39
C ASN A 59 -1.84 3.71 -10.49
N GLY A 60 -2.52 3.36 -9.38
CA GLY A 60 -3.37 2.19 -9.31
C GLY A 60 -4.73 2.46 -8.65
N ARG A 61 -5.73 1.64 -9.00
CA ARG A 61 -7.10 1.68 -8.45
C ARG A 61 -7.61 0.27 -8.23
N LEU A 62 -8.33 0.04 -7.13
CA LEU A 62 -9.05 -1.23 -6.94
C LEU A 62 -10.23 -1.31 -7.90
N ASN A 63 -10.47 -2.50 -8.44
CA ASN A 63 -11.73 -2.79 -9.10
C ASN A 63 -12.87 -2.68 -8.08
N HIS A 64 -14.01 -2.13 -8.50
CA HIS A 64 -15.18 -1.93 -7.64
C HIS A 64 -16.09 -3.16 -7.54
N ASP A 65 -15.61 -4.33 -7.97
CA ASP A 65 -16.37 -5.57 -7.85
C ASP A 65 -16.42 -6.07 -6.39
N ALA A 66 -17.44 -6.87 -6.09
CA ALA A 66 -17.60 -7.44 -4.76
C ALA A 66 -16.42 -8.33 -4.34
N GLY A 67 -15.72 -8.95 -5.30
CA GLY A 67 -14.59 -9.83 -5.03
C GLY A 67 -13.39 -9.09 -4.46
N THR A 68 -13.17 -7.86 -4.91
CA THR A 68 -12.06 -7.00 -4.48
C THR A 68 -12.28 -6.52 -3.07
N LEU A 69 -13.53 -6.15 -2.73
CA LEU A 69 -13.92 -5.82 -1.36
C LEU A 69 -13.80 -7.02 -0.43
N LEU A 70 -14.22 -8.21 -0.88
CA LEU A 70 -14.09 -9.45 -0.12
C LEU A 70 -12.63 -9.81 0.18
N ALA A 71 -11.72 -9.61 -0.80
CA ALA A 71 -10.30 -9.84 -0.60
C ALA A 71 -9.72 -9.01 0.55
N LEU A 72 -10.13 -7.74 0.69
CA LEU A 72 -9.72 -6.91 1.83
C LEU A 72 -10.29 -7.44 3.15
N SER A 73 -11.57 -7.78 3.20
CA SER A 73 -12.23 -8.23 4.43
C SER A 73 -11.79 -9.62 4.92
N GLU A 74 -11.38 -10.50 4.01
CA GLU A 74 -10.93 -11.85 4.34
C GLU A 74 -9.44 -11.91 4.67
N THR A 75 -8.69 -10.84 4.40
CA THR A 75 -7.26 -10.80 4.68
C THR A 75 -7.02 -10.71 6.17
N SER A 76 -6.45 -11.78 6.73
CA SER A 76 -5.91 -11.76 8.09
C SER A 76 -4.53 -11.12 8.05
N PHE A 77 -4.40 -9.88 8.53
CA PHE A 77 -3.13 -9.16 8.57
C PHE A 77 -2.20 -9.75 9.64
N SER A 78 -0.89 -9.74 9.35
CA SER A 78 0.14 -10.15 10.30
C SER A 78 0.06 -9.34 11.60
N PRO A 79 0.17 -9.97 12.78
CA PRO A 79 0.29 -9.24 14.06
C PRO A 79 1.58 -8.42 14.18
N GLN A 80 2.57 -8.64 13.30
CA GLN A 80 3.78 -7.83 13.21
C GLN A 80 3.56 -6.52 12.43
N LEU A 81 2.40 -6.35 11.77
CA LEU A 81 2.07 -5.10 11.10
C LEU A 81 1.81 -4.01 12.15
N THR A 82 2.67 -3.00 12.19
CA THR A 82 2.56 -1.94 13.21
C THR A 82 1.60 -0.83 12.79
N HIS A 83 1.57 -0.51 11.50
CA HIS A 83 0.71 0.52 10.90
C HIS A 83 0.76 0.45 9.38
N MET A 84 -0.19 1.12 8.73
CA MET A 84 -0.25 1.29 7.29
C MET A 84 -0.31 2.77 6.92
N VAL A 85 0.39 3.13 5.86
CA VAL A 85 0.38 4.46 5.25
C VAL A 85 -0.08 4.32 3.82
N VAL A 86 -1.02 5.13 3.37
CA VAL A 86 -1.46 5.12 1.97
C VAL A 86 -1.08 6.42 1.28
N LEU A 87 -0.29 6.31 0.23
CA LEU A 87 0.08 7.44 -0.62
C LEU A 87 -0.93 7.55 -1.78
N THR A 88 -1.72 8.61 -1.77
CA THR A 88 -2.92 8.77 -2.62
C THR A 88 -2.67 9.61 -3.88
N HIS A 89 -1.68 10.49 -3.85
CA HIS A 89 -1.25 11.35 -4.95
C HIS A 89 0.12 11.95 -4.61
N ILE A 90 0.80 12.58 -5.59
CA ILE A 90 1.99 13.40 -5.33
C ILE A 90 1.54 14.85 -5.18
N SER A 91 1.56 15.37 -3.96
CA SER A 91 1.52 16.82 -3.74
C SER A 91 2.95 17.35 -3.58
N SER A 92 3.33 18.33 -4.41
CA SER A 92 4.57 19.10 -4.23
C SER A 92 4.44 20.18 -3.15
N SER A 93 3.23 20.39 -2.63
CA SER A 93 2.93 21.34 -1.55
C SER A 93 3.34 20.72 -0.21
N ARG A 94 4.19 21.42 0.57
CA ARG A 94 4.62 21.02 1.93
C ARG A 94 3.50 21.04 2.98
N ARG A 95 2.23 21.28 2.62
CA ARG A 95 1.18 21.66 3.57
C ARG A 95 0.09 20.62 3.79
N ASP A 96 -0.05 19.64 2.91
CA ASP A 96 -1.11 18.62 3.02
C ASP A 96 -0.50 17.27 3.38
N VAL A 97 -0.34 17.02 4.67
CA VAL A 97 0.31 15.79 5.19
C VAL A 97 -0.69 14.64 5.30
N ILE A 98 -1.95 14.96 5.61
CA ILE A 98 -3.01 13.98 5.90
C ILE A 98 -4.21 14.23 4.98
N VAL A 99 -4.58 13.22 4.20
CA VAL A 99 -5.73 13.29 3.29
C VAL A 99 -6.98 12.76 3.99
N LYS A 100 -7.92 13.66 4.29
CA LYS A 100 -9.17 13.27 4.99
C LYS A 100 -10.15 12.50 4.11
N ASN A 101 -10.18 12.78 2.79
CA ASN A 101 -11.07 12.14 1.81
C ASN A 101 -10.26 11.75 0.57
N PRO A 102 -9.56 10.61 0.58
CA PRO A 102 -8.77 10.18 -0.56
C PRO A 102 -9.68 9.73 -1.73
N GLN A 103 -9.23 9.90 -2.98
CA GLN A 103 -9.94 9.34 -4.15
C GLN A 103 -9.21 8.09 -4.66
N GLY A 104 -9.94 7.10 -5.19
CA GLY A 104 -9.37 5.90 -5.80
C GLY A 104 -9.32 4.66 -4.89
N LEU A 105 -8.28 3.82 -5.02
CA LEU A 105 -7.99 2.59 -4.23
C LEU A 105 -8.24 2.74 -2.72
N VAL A 106 -8.14 3.98 -2.25
CA VAL A 106 -7.74 4.32 -0.91
C VAL A 106 -8.92 4.55 0.05
N THR A 107 -10.12 4.86 -0.44
CA THR A 107 -11.32 4.90 0.43
C THR A 107 -11.80 3.53 0.89
N GLN A 108 -11.40 2.46 0.18
CA GLN A 108 -11.85 1.10 0.45
C GLN A 108 -10.99 0.38 1.50
N ILE A 109 -9.73 0.79 1.63
CA ILE A 109 -8.82 0.29 2.67
C ILE A 109 -9.07 1.13 3.92
N SER A 110 -9.92 0.68 4.84
CA SER A 110 -10.22 1.42 6.08
C SER A 110 -9.46 0.86 7.29
N ALA A 111 -9.16 1.69 8.29
CA ALA A 111 -8.53 1.25 9.54
C ALA A 111 -9.31 0.12 10.24
N GLN A 112 -10.65 0.14 10.15
CA GLN A 112 -11.51 -0.91 10.69
C GLN A 112 -11.38 -2.25 9.96
N ALA A 113 -11.07 -2.25 8.66
CA ALA A 113 -10.81 -3.48 7.91
C ALA A 113 -9.43 -4.08 8.21
N LEU A 114 -8.49 -3.27 8.71
CA LEU A 114 -7.09 -3.65 8.84
C LEU A 114 -6.69 -4.00 10.28
N GLY A 115 -7.42 -3.53 11.29
CA GLY A 115 -7.08 -3.74 12.71
C GLY A 115 -5.81 -3.02 13.18
N VAL A 116 -5.17 -2.23 12.31
CA VAL A 116 -3.94 -1.47 12.58
C VAL A 116 -4.15 0.03 12.29
N PRO A 117 -3.34 0.93 12.89
CA PRO A 117 -3.37 2.35 12.55
C PRO A 117 -3.18 2.58 11.05
N LEU A 118 -4.03 3.42 10.46
CA LEU A 118 -4.00 3.76 9.03
C LEU A 118 -3.93 5.29 8.86
N VAL A 119 -2.99 5.77 8.04
CA VAL A 119 -2.87 7.19 7.70
C VAL A 119 -2.82 7.37 6.19
N TYR A 120 -3.60 8.32 5.67
CA TYR A 120 -3.58 8.70 4.26
C TYR A 120 -2.72 9.94 4.06
N MET A 121 -1.81 9.90 3.09
CA MET A 121 -0.85 10.97 2.83
C MET A 121 -0.78 11.31 1.34
N SER A 122 -0.28 12.51 1.04
CA SER A 122 0.01 12.96 -0.33
C SER A 122 1.44 13.45 -0.53
N ASN A 123 2.18 13.60 0.57
CA ASN A 123 3.61 13.86 0.53
C ASN A 123 4.36 12.52 0.61
N GLU A 124 5.09 12.18 -0.47
CA GLU A 124 5.82 10.91 -0.55
C GLU A 124 6.91 10.79 0.54
N ALA A 125 7.67 11.86 0.79
CA ALA A 125 8.76 11.82 1.76
C ALA A 125 8.22 11.61 3.18
N GLU A 126 7.09 12.21 3.51
CA GLU A 126 6.41 11.96 4.78
C GLU A 126 5.78 10.58 4.85
N ALA A 127 5.16 10.10 3.78
CA ALA A 127 4.60 8.75 3.73
C ALA A 127 5.66 7.68 3.99
N ARG A 128 6.84 7.82 3.37
CA ARG A 128 7.99 6.95 3.60
C ARG A 128 8.53 7.06 5.03
N ARG A 129 8.60 8.27 5.59
CA ARG A 129 9.03 8.47 6.99
C ARG A 129 8.07 7.84 7.98
N TRP A 130 6.77 7.97 7.76
CA TRP A 130 5.76 7.32 8.59
C TRP A 130 5.88 5.81 8.47
N ALA A 131 5.91 5.25 7.26
CA ALA A 131 6.05 3.80 7.05
C ALA A 131 7.28 3.21 7.76
N ALA A 132 8.40 3.94 7.78
CA ALA A 132 9.63 3.55 8.46
C ALA A 132 9.61 3.76 9.98
N SER A 133 8.60 4.42 10.56
CA SER A 133 8.57 4.76 11.99
C SER A 133 8.09 3.63 12.91
N GLY A 134 7.69 2.50 12.33
CA GLY A 134 7.24 1.31 13.03
C GLY A 134 8.40 0.38 13.35
N GLY A 135 9.23 0.75 14.33
CA GLY A 135 10.37 0.01 14.85
C GLY A 135 11.03 0.74 16.01
#